data_AF-J9DM55-F1
#
_entry.id   AF-J9DM55-F1
#
_cell.length_a   1.000
_cell.length_b   1.000
_cell.length_c   1.000
_cell.angle_alpha   90.00
_cell.angle_beta   90.00
_cell.angle_gamma   90.00
#
_symmetry.space_group_name_H-M   'P 1'
#
loop_
_entity.id
_entity.type
_entity.pdbx_description
1 polymer ?
#
loop_
_entity_poly.entity_id
_entity_poly.type
_entity_poly.pdbx_seq_one_letter_code
_entity_poly.pdbx_strand_id
1 'polypeptide(L)' 'YLAVLPTITPEICQDKAAPGKPSDCPLYSHLCYDPIYAELMKDQCIKTCGFVIVKYQQHLHHVILIILQSYSYIILSIN' A
#
# COMPACT_ATOMS: atom_id res chain seq x y z
N TYR A 1 7.72 27.14 1.51
CA TYR A 1 7.83 25.67 1.61
C TYR A 1 6.50 25.16 2.13
N LEU A 2 5.54 24.97 1.21
CA LEU A 2 4.19 24.54 1.57
C LEU A 2 4.26 23.07 1.94
N ALA A 3 3.89 22.77 3.18
CA ALA A 3 3.83 21.42 3.70
C ALA A 3 2.90 20.57 2.84
N VAL A 4 3.40 19.44 2.37
CA VAL A 4 2.65 18.39 1.70
C VAL A 4 1.55 17.93 2.65
N LEU A 5 0.32 18.42 2.44
CA LEU A 5 -0.87 17.80 3.02
C LEU A 5 -0.86 16.34 2.52
N PRO A 6 -1.05 15.32 3.37
CA PRO A 6 -1.29 13.98 2.89
C PRO A 6 -2.64 14.00 2.19
N THR A 7 -2.64 14.32 0.89
CA THR A 7 -3.77 14.00 0.03
C THR A 7 -3.94 12.51 0.16
N ILE A 8 -5.01 12.08 0.84
CA ILE A 8 -5.57 10.74 0.69
C ILE A 8 -6.08 10.72 -0.76
N THR A 9 -5.13 10.61 -1.68
CA THR A 9 -5.44 10.19 -3.03
C THR A 9 -6.01 8.80 -2.82
N PRO A 10 -7.22 8.51 -3.32
CA PRO A 10 -7.60 7.12 -3.44
C PRO A 10 -6.43 6.49 -4.21
N GLU A 11 -5.68 5.58 -3.58
CA GLU A 11 -4.75 4.72 -4.33
C GLU A 11 -5.60 4.24 -5.48
N ILE A 12 -5.24 4.66 -6.71
CA ILE A 12 -6.12 4.57 -7.87
C ILE A 12 -6.46 3.08 -7.99
N CYS A 13 -7.68 2.73 -7.58
CA CYS A 13 -8.19 1.36 -7.52
C CYS A 13 -8.62 0.98 -8.93
N GLN A 14 -7.65 0.98 -9.83
CA GLN A 14 -7.88 0.74 -11.24
C GLN A 14 -6.72 -0.05 -11.81
N ASP A 15 -7.08 -1.09 -12.54
CA ASP A 15 -6.11 -1.87 -13.29
C ASP A 15 -5.55 -1.01 -14.43
N LYS A 16 -4.24 -1.12 -14.65
CA LYS A 16 -3.56 -0.47 -15.76
C LYS A 16 -3.96 -1.14 -17.06
N ALA A 17 -4.06 -0.33 -18.11
CA ALA A 17 -4.39 -0.78 -19.44
C ALA A 17 -3.54 -0.04 -20.47
N ALA A 18 -3.26 -0.68 -21.59
CA ALA A 18 -2.63 -0.01 -22.72
C ALA A 18 -3.55 1.08 -23.29
N PRO A 19 -3.02 2.19 -23.83
CA PRO A 19 -3.83 3.23 -24.43
C PRO A 19 -4.78 2.69 -25.50
N GLY A 20 -6.08 2.99 -25.37
CA GLY A 20 -7.10 2.55 -26.31
C GLY A 20 -7.49 1.07 -26.22
N LYS A 21 -7.11 0.35 -25.16
CA LYS A 21 -7.48 -1.05 -24.94
C LYS A 21 -8.05 -1.27 -23.52
N PRO A 22 -8.92 -2.28 -23.34
CA PRO A 22 -9.28 -2.74 -22.00
C PRO A 22 -8.05 -3.30 -21.27
N SER A 23 -8.11 -3.36 -19.94
CA SER A 23 -7.04 -3.97 -19.14
C SER A 23 -6.99 -5.48 -19.38
N ASP A 24 -5.78 -6.02 -19.52
CA ASP A 24 -5.54 -7.46 -19.63
C ASP A 24 -5.54 -8.16 -18.27
N CYS A 25 -5.63 -7.42 -17.16
CA CYS A 25 -5.62 -7.97 -15.81
C CYS A 25 -6.60 -9.12 -15.55
N PRO A 26 -7.83 -9.15 -16.10
CA PRO A 26 -8.72 -10.30 -15.94
C PRO A 26 -8.13 -11.63 -16.47
N LEU A 27 -7.33 -11.57 -17.56
CA LEU A 27 -6.67 -12.73 -18.15
C LEU A 27 -5.56 -13.28 -17.23
N TYR A 28 -4.93 -12.39 -16.48
CA TYR A 28 -3.81 -12.69 -15.59
C TYR A 28 -4.21 -12.85 -14.12
N SER A 29 -5.51 -12.92 -13.81
CA SER A 29 -6.02 -13.08 -12.44
C SER A 29 -5.41 -14.27 -11.68
N HIS A 30 -5.02 -15.34 -12.37
CA HIS A 30 -4.34 -16.48 -11.77
C HIS A 30 -2.94 -16.13 -11.19
N LEU A 31 -2.27 -15.11 -11.74
CA LEU A 31 -0.96 -14.64 -11.28
C LEU A 31 -1.04 -13.83 -9.96
N CYS A 32 -2.23 -13.43 -9.52
CA CYS A 32 -2.39 -12.72 -8.24
C CYS A 32 -1.89 -13.53 -7.03
N TYR A 33 -1.89 -14.86 -7.15
CA TYR A 33 -1.46 -15.80 -6.09
C TYR A 33 -0.03 -16.30 -6.29
N ASP A 34 0.60 -15.97 -7.41
CA ASP A 34 1.97 -16.37 -7.68
C ASP A 34 2.93 -15.37 -6.99
N PRO A 35 3.79 -15.82 -6.06
CA PRO A 35 4.69 -14.94 -5.33
C PRO A 35 5.68 -14.21 -6.23
N ILE A 36 6.01 -14.76 -7.40
CA ILE A 36 6.93 -14.13 -8.36
C ILE A 36 6.25 -12.91 -9.01
N TYR A 37 4.94 -13.00 -9.24
CA TYR A 37 4.18 -11.95 -9.91
C TYR A 37 3.41 -11.04 -8.95
N ALA A 38 3.39 -11.33 -7.65
CA ALA A 38 2.64 -10.58 -6.65
C ALA A 38 2.95 -9.07 -6.65
N GLU A 39 4.21 -8.67 -6.77
CA GLU A 39 4.60 -7.25 -6.85
C GLU A 39 4.13 -6.60 -8.15
N LEU A 40 4.32 -7.28 -9.29
CA LEU A 40 3.87 -6.79 -10.59
C LEU A 40 2.34 -6.64 -10.64
N MET A 41 1.62 -7.63 -10.13
CA MET A 41 0.16 -7.64 -10.09
C MET A 41 -0.38 -6.57 -9.12
N LYS A 42 0.35 -6.25 -8.05
CA LYS A 42 0.02 -5.13 -7.16
C LYS A 42 0.13 -3.77 -7.86
N ASP A 43 1.10 -3.63 -8.76
CA ASP A 43 1.33 -2.37 -9.49
C ASP A 43 0.48 -2.21 -10.75
N GLN A 44 0.12 -3.32 -11.40
CA GLN A 44 -0.62 -3.32 -12.67
C GLN A 44 -2.10 -3.67 -12.49
N CYS A 45 -2.41 -4.61 -11.59
CA CYS A 45 -3.72 -5.24 -11.46
C CYS A 45 -4.28 -5.13 -10.04
N ILE A 46 -4.09 -3.96 -9.41
CA ILE A 46 -4.43 -3.71 -8.01
C ILE A 46 -5.90 -4.00 -7.69
N LYS A 47 -6.81 -3.74 -8.64
CA LYS A 47 -8.25 -3.95 -8.49
C LYS A 47 -8.60 -5.41 -8.75
N THR A 48 -8.11 -6.00 -9.84
CA THR A 48 -8.37 -7.41 -10.17
C THR A 48 -7.89 -8.35 -9.08
N CYS A 49 -6.74 -8.08 -8.45
CA CYS A 49 -6.22 -8.89 -7.35
C CYS A 49 -6.73 -8.51 -5.95
N GLY A 50 -7.52 -7.44 -5.83
CA GLY A 50 -8.11 -7.02 -4.55
C GLY A 50 -7.13 -6.42 -3.53
N PHE A 51 -5.98 -5.89 -3.96
CA PHE A 51 -4.96 -5.33 -3.06
C PHE A 51 -5.34 -3.98 -2.42
N VAL A 52 -6.42 -3.37 -2.90
CA VAL A 52 -6.87 -2.02 -2.50
C VAL A 52 -7.36 -1.89 -1.05
N ILE A 53 -7.71 -3.00 -0.40
CA ILE A 53 -8.13 -3.04 1.01
C ILE A 53 -6.97 -3.18 2.01
N VAL A 54 -5.75 -3.46 1.54
CA VAL A 54 -4.63 -3.87 2.42
C VAL A 54 -3.72 -2.69 2.80
N LYS A 55 -3.87 -1.53 2.14
CA LYS A 55 -2.92 -0.40 2.23
C LYS A 55 -3.24 0.61 3.32
N TYR A 56 -4.46 0.60 3.86
CA TYR A 56 -4.87 1.48 4.96
C TYR A 56 -4.25 1.14 6.33
N GLN A 57 -3.39 0.11 6.40
CA GLN A 57 -2.87 -0.44 7.67
C GLN A 57 -1.37 -0.21 7.90
N GLN A 58 -0.55 0.08 6.88
CA GLN A 58 0.91 0.20 7.07
C GLN A 58 1.33 1.44 7.85
N HIS A 59 0.54 2.52 7.85
CA HIS A 59 0.87 3.74 8.59
C HIS A 59 0.67 3.60 10.10
N LEU A 60 -0.31 2.81 10.55
CA LEU A 60 -0.66 2.70 11.97
C LEU A 60 0.39 1.91 12.78
N HIS A 61 0.94 0.83 12.21
CA HIS A 61 1.92 -0.01 12.90
C HIS A 61 3.27 0.72 13.12
N HIS A 62 3.74 1.49 12.14
CA HIS A 62 4.97 2.28 12.28
C HIS A 62 4.83 3.40 13.32
N VAL A 63 3.68 4.08 13.37
CA VAL A 63 3.43 5.13 14.37
C VAL A 63 3.39 4.54 15.78
N ILE A 64 2.70 3.40 15.98
CA ILE A 64 2.66 2.72 17.29
C ILE A 64 4.06 2.32 17.77
N LEU A 65 4.89 1.74 16.89
CA LEU A 65 6.28 1.36 17.24
C LEU A 65 7.12 2.57 17.64
N ILE A 66 6.99 3.69 16.93
CA ILE A 66 7.71 4.94 17.25
C ILE A 66 7.29 5.48 18.63
N ILE A 67 5.98 5.48 18.92
CA ILE A 67 5.45 5.94 20.23
C ILE A 67 5.95 5.04 21.37
N LEU A 68 5.93 3.71 21.20
CA LEU A 68 6.45 2.78 22.21
C LEU A 68 7.96 2.97 22.45
N GLN A 69 8.75 3.12 21.38
CA GLN A 69 10.19 3.37 21.49
C GLN A 69 10.48 4.69 22.24
N SER A 70 9.69 5.73 21.97
CA SER A 70 9.84 7.03 22.64
C SER A 70 9.48 6.97 24.12
N TYR A 71 8.44 6.21 24.50
CA TYR A 71 8.05 6.06 25.90
C TYR A 71 9.12 5.31 26.70
N SER A 72 9.68 4.23 26.16
CA SER A 72 10.79 3.51 26.79
C SER A 72 12.03 4.39 27.00
N TYR A 73 12.38 5.25 26.04
CA TYR A 73 13.49 6.21 26.17
C TYR A 73 13.22 7.27 27.24
N ILE A 74 11.98 7.78 27.31
CA ILE A 74 11.56 8.73 28.35
C ILE A 74 11.64 8.11 29.74
N ILE A 75 11.15 6.87 29.93
CA ILE A 75 11.20 6.17 31.21
C ILE A 75 12.65 5.93 31.67
N LEU A 76 13.57 5.61 30.74
CA LEU A 76 15.00 5.47 31.03
C LEU A 76 15.68 6.81 31.38
N SER A 77 15.08 7.94 31.03
CA SER A 77 15.60 9.28 31.34
C SER A 77 15.05 9.85 32.65
N ILE A 78 14.05 9.18 33.25
CA ILE A 78 13.40 9.56 34.52
C ILE A 78 13.91 8.72 35.70
N ASN A 79 14.70 7.67 35.43
CA ASN A 79 15.43 6.87 36.43
C ASN A 79 16.91 7.29 36.46
#